data_AF-D5KBQ3-F1
#
_entry.id   AF-D5KBQ3-F1
#
_cell.length_a   1.000
_cell.length_b   1.000
_cell.length_c   1.000
_cell.angle_alpha   90.00
_cell.angle_beta   90.00
_cell.angle_gamma   90.00
#
_symmetry.space_group_name_H-M   'P 1'
#
loop_
_entity.id
_entity.type
_entity.pdbx_description
1 polymer ?
#
loop_
_entity_poly.entity_id
_entity_poly.type
_entity_poly.pdbx_seq_one_letter_code
_entity_poly.pdbx_strand_id
1 'polypeptide(L)'
;RLAMLAAAHVFFCDQIGSLPGFPSGKGQMDLFWNVLAERPNIIGAGVVFVIVVEFITGIAITEGRKDGSREAGDFNLDPFNVRANPAQKAKAQLQEIKNGRLAMLAVMG
;
A
#
# COMPACT_ATOMS: atom_id res chain seq x y z
N ARG A 1 4.58 -3.79 2.10
CA ARG A 1 4.17 -2.80 1.06
C ARG A 1 3.29 -1.69 1.63
N LEU A 2 2.34 -1.99 2.52
CA LEU A 2 1.47 -0.99 3.19
C LEU A 2 2.25 0.21 3.77
N ALA A 3 3.31 -0.06 4.57
CA ALA A 3 4.13 1.00 5.17
C ALA A 3 4.85 1.88 4.14
N MET A 4 5.24 1.34 2.97
CA MET A 4 5.86 2.16 1.92
C MET A 4 4.87 3.17 1.34
N LEU A 5 3.60 2.77 1.15
CA LEU A 5 2.54 3.66 0.68
C LEU A 5 2.14 4.66 1.76
N ALA A 6 2.06 4.23 3.03
CA ALA A 6 1.77 5.11 4.15
C ALA A 6 2.85 6.19 4.31
N ALA A 7 4.14 5.82 4.30
CA ALA A 7 5.25 6.79 4.36
C ALA A 7 5.17 7.82 3.24
N ALA A 8 4.97 7.37 1.99
CA ALA A 8 4.84 8.26 0.85
C ALA A 8 3.65 9.23 0.99
N HIS A 9 2.53 8.75 1.55
CA HIS A 9 1.35 9.58 1.78
C HIS A 9 1.58 10.64 2.86
N VAL A 10 2.28 10.31 3.96
CA VAL A 10 2.65 11.28 5.00
C VAL A 10 3.43 12.43 4.37
N PHE A 11 4.47 12.10 3.59
CA PHE A 11 5.28 13.11 2.90
C PHE A 11 4.48 13.92 1.87
N PHE A 12 3.53 13.28 1.17
CA PHE A 12 2.68 13.97 0.20
C PHE A 12 1.80 15.03 0.89
N CYS A 13 1.10 14.65 1.96
CA CYS A 13 0.24 15.57 2.69
C CYS A 13 1.01 16.71 3.37
N ASP A 14 2.23 16.44 3.85
CA ASP A 14 3.05 17.46 4.51
C ASP A 14 3.74 18.43 3.55
N GLN A 15 4.20 17.95 2.39
CA GLN A 15 5.01 18.76 1.45
C GLN A 15 4.20 19.35 0.29
N ILE A 16 3.22 18.60 -0.24
CA ILE A 16 2.44 19.00 -1.42
C ILE A 16 1.04 19.50 -0.99
N GLY A 17 0.58 19.11 0.19
CA GLY A 17 -0.74 19.41 0.71
C GLY A 17 -1.78 18.35 0.35
N SER A 18 -3.03 18.58 0.76
CA SER A 18 -4.15 17.73 0.41
C SER A 18 -4.48 17.83 -1.08
N LEU A 19 -5.15 16.82 -1.63
CA LEU A 19 -5.67 16.88 -2.99
C LEU A 19 -6.65 18.06 -3.14
N PRO A 20 -6.74 18.68 -4.34
CA PRO A 20 -7.67 19.77 -4.59
C PRO A 20 -9.10 19.34 -4.27
N GLY A 21 -9.77 20.07 -3.38
CA GLY A 21 -11.11 19.76 -2.88
C GLY A 21 -11.18 19.00 -1.56
N PHE A 22 -10.04 18.72 -0.92
CA PHE A 22 -9.94 18.16 0.43
C PHE A 22 -9.38 19.19 1.43
N PRO A 23 -9.78 19.13 2.72
CA PRO A 23 -9.29 20.04 3.74
C PRO A 23 -7.75 19.95 3.83
N SER A 24 -7.11 21.11 3.93
CA SER A 24 -5.64 21.23 4.03
C SER A 24 -5.27 21.68 5.45
N GLY A 25 -4.25 21.04 6.02
CA GLY A 25 -3.87 21.21 7.42
C GLY A 25 -2.54 20.52 7.69
N LYS A 26 -1.82 20.95 8.74
CA LYS A 26 -0.59 20.29 9.18
C LYS A 26 -0.96 19.19 10.17
N GLY A 27 -0.58 17.94 9.89
CA GLY A 27 -0.89 16.78 10.72
C GLY A 27 -1.83 15.80 10.02
N GLN A 28 -1.29 14.67 9.59
CA GLN A 28 -2.02 13.62 8.87
C GLN A 28 -3.20 13.04 9.67
N MET A 29 -3.06 12.89 10.99
CA MET A 29 -4.12 12.33 11.83
C MET A 29 -5.31 13.29 11.97
N ASP A 30 -5.05 14.59 12.08
CA ASP A 30 -6.11 15.60 12.15
C ASP A 30 -6.79 15.75 10.79
N LEU A 31 -6.02 15.68 9.69
CA LEU A 31 -6.55 15.61 8.33
C LEU A 31 -7.49 14.43 8.14
N PHE A 32 -7.13 13.24 8.65
CA PHE A 32 -8.00 12.06 8.54
C PHE A 32 -9.36 12.28 9.19
N TRP A 33 -9.40 12.82 10.41
CA TRP A 33 -10.66 13.09 11.11
C TRP A 33 -11.50 14.15 10.41
N ASN A 34 -10.86 15.20 9.86
CA ASN A 34 -11.57 16.22 9.09
C ASN A 34 -12.19 15.65 7.81
N VAL A 35 -11.47 14.79 7.08
CA VAL A 35 -12.00 14.12 5.88
C VAL A 35 -13.13 13.16 6.23
N LEU A 36 -13.03 12.45 7.35
CA LEU A 36 -14.08 11.55 7.84
C LEU A 36 -15.36 12.31 8.19
N ALA A 37 -15.24 13.48 8.81
CA ALA A 37 -16.38 14.33 9.16
C ALA A 37 -17.05 14.97 7.92
N GLU A 38 -16.26 15.44 6.95
CA GLU A 38 -16.80 16.12 5.76
C GLU A 38 -17.35 15.14 4.72
N ARG A 39 -16.68 14.00 4.49
CA ARG A 39 -17.02 13.04 3.42
C ARG A 39 -16.80 11.59 3.87
N PRO A 40 -17.65 11.06 4.77
CA PRO A 40 -17.52 9.68 5.27
C PRO A 40 -17.65 8.63 4.15
N ASN A 41 -18.39 8.94 3.08
CA ASN A 41 -18.67 8.01 2.00
C ASN A 41 -17.41 7.57 1.22
N ILE A 42 -16.43 8.45 1.05
CA ILE A 42 -15.20 8.15 0.28
C ILE A 42 -14.30 7.21 1.08
N ILE A 43 -14.12 7.50 2.38
CA ILE A 43 -13.35 6.63 3.28
C ILE A 43 -14.06 5.28 3.43
N GLY A 44 -15.39 5.29 3.60
CA GLY A 44 -16.19 4.06 3.67
C GLY A 44 -16.07 3.19 2.42
N ALA A 45 -16.17 3.78 1.22
CA ALA A 45 -15.97 3.06 -0.04
C ALA A 45 -14.56 2.48 -0.16
N GLY A 46 -13.54 3.24 0.27
CA GLY A 46 -12.15 2.77 0.30
C GLY A 46 -11.95 1.57 1.23
N VAL A 47 -12.52 1.61 2.43
CA VAL A 47 -12.46 0.49 3.39
C VAL A 47 -13.17 -0.74 2.83
N VAL A 48 -14.36 -0.59 2.25
CA VAL A 48 -15.09 -1.71 1.63
C VAL A 48 -14.27 -2.34 0.50
N PHE A 49 -13.63 -1.52 -0.34
CA PHE A 49 -12.77 -2.02 -1.40
C PHE A 49 -11.56 -2.80 -0.85
N VAL A 50 -10.89 -2.28 0.18
CA VAL A 50 -9.79 -2.98 0.84
C VAL A 50 -10.25 -4.32 1.43
N ILE A 51 -11.42 -4.36 2.08
CA ILE A 51 -11.98 -5.61 2.63
C ILE A 51 -12.20 -6.65 1.54
N VAL A 52 -12.80 -6.25 0.41
CA VAL A 52 -13.04 -7.17 -0.71
C VAL A 52 -11.73 -7.73 -1.26
N VAL A 53 -10.72 -6.86 -1.46
CA VAL A 53 -9.41 -7.29 -1.96
C VAL A 53 -8.73 -8.22 -0.97
N GLU A 54 -8.68 -7.87 0.32
CA GLU A 54 -8.06 -8.71 1.37
C GLU A 54 -8.76 -10.07 1.53
N PHE A 55 -10.08 -10.13 1.34
CA PHE A 55 -10.80 -11.38 1.39
C PHE A 55 -10.40 -12.33 0.24
N ILE A 56 -10.31 -11.80 -0.98
CA ILE A 56 -9.90 -12.57 -2.16
C ILE A 56 -8.42 -13.00 -2.04
N THR A 57 -7.54 -12.09 -1.61
CA THR A 57 -6.11 -12.40 -1.48
C THR A 57 -5.85 -13.36 -0.32
N GLY A 58 -6.62 -13.29 0.77
CA GLY A 58 -6.57 -14.22 1.89
C GLY A 58 -6.84 -15.66 1.45
N ILE A 59 -7.89 -15.89 0.66
CA ILE A 59 -8.20 -17.20 0.07
C ILE A 59 -7.03 -17.67 -0.81
N ALA A 60 -6.56 -16.82 -1.72
CA ALA A 60 -5.46 -17.14 -2.63
C ALA A 60 -4.12 -17.45 -1.93
N ILE A 61 -3.89 -16.91 -0.73
CA ILE A 61 -2.72 -17.25 0.10
C ILE A 61 -2.88 -18.64 0.72
N THR A 62 -4.08 -18.98 1.21
CA THR A 62 -4.33 -20.31 1.80
C THR A 62 -4.30 -21.43 0.77
N GLU A 63 -4.76 -21.18 -0.46
CA GLU A 63 -4.68 -22.14 -1.57
C GLU A 63 -3.26 -22.26 -2.11
N GLY A 64 -2.59 -21.13 -2.38
CA GLY A 64 -1.21 -21.13 -2.86
C GLY A 64 -0.23 -21.78 -1.88
N ARG A 65 -0.50 -21.76 -0.57
CA ARG A 65 0.32 -22.45 0.44
C ARG A 65 0.10 -23.96 0.47
N LYS A 66 -1.08 -24.46 0.09
CA LYS A 66 -1.36 -25.91 0.01
C LYS A 66 -0.72 -26.53 -1.23
N ASP A 67 -0.75 -25.80 -2.35
CA ASP A 67 -0.31 -26.29 -3.65
C ASP A 67 1.18 -26.02 -3.92
N GLY A 68 1.79 -25.07 -3.20
CA GLY A 68 3.22 -24.72 -3.34
C GLY A 68 3.58 -24.03 -4.67
N SER A 69 2.60 -23.81 -5.53
CA SER A 69 2.74 -23.26 -6.88
C SER A 69 2.92 -21.73 -6.92
N ARG A 70 2.88 -21.04 -5.76
CA ARG A 70 2.88 -19.58 -5.68
C ARG A 70 3.89 -19.03 -4.67
N GLU A 71 4.79 -18.16 -5.14
CA GLU A 71 5.72 -17.41 -4.28
C GLU A 71 4.94 -16.48 -3.33
N ALA A 72 5.38 -16.42 -2.07
CA ALA A 72 4.74 -15.59 -1.07
C ALA A 72 4.81 -14.10 -1.46
N GLY A 73 3.64 -13.45 -1.53
CA GLY A 73 3.53 -12.03 -1.91
C GLY A 73 3.59 -11.75 -3.42
N ASP A 74 3.62 -12.79 -4.26
CA ASP A 74 3.55 -12.64 -5.71
C ASP A 74 2.09 -12.69 -6.20
N PHE A 75 1.57 -11.53 -6.59
CA PHE A 75 0.22 -11.37 -7.16
C PHE A 75 0.26 -11.20 -8.69
N ASN A 76 1.42 -11.46 -9.32
CA ASN A 76 1.66 -11.28 -10.76
C ASN A 76 1.32 -9.86 -11.28
N LEU A 77 1.41 -8.86 -10.40
CA LEU A 77 1.17 -7.45 -10.72
C LEU A 77 2.42 -6.84 -11.36
N ASP A 78 2.71 -7.18 -12.61
CA ASP A 78 3.83 -6.61 -13.40
C ASP A 78 3.36 -6.11 -14.78
N PRO A 79 2.62 -4.99 -14.84
CA PRO A 79 2.13 -4.43 -16.11
C PRO A 79 3.26 -3.86 -16.99
N PHE A 80 4.44 -3.59 -16.42
CA PHE A 80 5.58 -3.02 -17.12
C PHE A 80 6.70 -4.03 -17.39
N ASN A 81 6.45 -5.33 -17.12
CA ASN A 81 7.38 -6.44 -17.35
C ASN A 81 8.81 -6.18 -16.81
N VAL A 82 8.90 -5.57 -15.62
CA VAL A 82 10.18 -5.20 -14.98
C VAL A 82 10.93 -6.44 -14.49
N ARG A 83 10.26 -7.59 -14.43
CA ARG A 83 10.81 -8.89 -13.98
C ARG A 83 11.20 -9.84 -15.12
N ALA A 84 11.26 -9.36 -16.37
CA ALA A 84 11.55 -10.19 -17.54
C ALA A 84 12.86 -11.00 -17.44
N ASN A 85 13.88 -10.45 -16.77
CA ASN A 85 15.17 -11.12 -16.56
C ASN A 85 15.32 -11.62 -15.11
N PRO A 86 15.85 -12.83 -14.87
CA PRO A 86 15.98 -13.39 -13.52
C PRO A 86 16.89 -12.56 -12.60
N ALA A 87 17.96 -11.96 -13.15
CA ALA A 87 18.84 -11.07 -12.40
C ALA A 87 18.14 -9.73 -12.01
N GLN A 88 17.26 -9.22 -12.86
CA GLN A 88 16.48 -8.01 -12.58
C GLN A 88 15.37 -8.28 -11.58
N LYS A 89 14.71 -9.44 -11.66
CA LYS A 89 13.73 -9.91 -10.66
C LYS A 89 14.35 -9.96 -9.27
N ALA A 90 15.51 -10.59 -9.12
CA ALA A 90 16.20 -10.70 -7.82
C ALA A 90 16.60 -9.33 -7.25
N LYS A 91 17.13 -8.43 -8.09
CA LYS A 91 17.49 -7.07 -7.68
C LYS A 91 16.27 -6.27 -7.23
N ALA A 92 15.17 -6.33 -7.98
CA ALA A 92 13.92 -5.65 -7.66
C ALA A 92 13.30 -6.18 -6.35
N GLN A 93 13.29 -7.49 -6.15
CA GLN A 93 12.81 -8.12 -4.91
C GLN A 93 13.65 -7.66 -3.70
N LEU A 94 14.98 -7.61 -3.82
CA LEU A 94 15.85 -7.14 -2.75
C LEU A 94 15.62 -5.66 -2.42
N GLN A 95 15.42 -4.81 -3.43
CA GLN A 95 15.10 -3.40 -3.24
C GLN A 95 13.75 -3.22 -2.53
N GLU A 96 12.75 -4.00 -2.91
CA GLU A 96 11.41 -3.95 -2.29
C GLU A 96 11.46 -4.30 -0.79
N ILE A 97 12.21 -5.35 -0.42
CA ILE A 97 12.33 -5.76 0.99
C ILE A 97 13.12 -4.74 1.82
N LYS A 98 14.22 -4.21 1.28
CA LYS A 98 15.03 -3.20 1.99
C LYS A 98 14.24 -1.92 2.24
N ASN A 99 13.57 -1.41 1.21
CA ASN A 99 12.72 -0.22 1.33
C ASN A 99 11.49 -0.51 2.21
N GLY A 100 10.93 -1.73 2.13
CA GLY A 100 9.83 -2.16 2.98
C GLY A 100 10.17 -2.14 4.46
N ARG A 101 11.34 -2.65 4.85
CA ARG A 101 11.81 -2.64 6.25
C ARG A 101 12.08 -1.24 6.74
N LEU A 102 12.72 -0.40 5.92
CA LEU A 102 12.95 1.00 6.28
C LEU A 102 11.63 1.77 6.47
N ALA A 103 10.67 1.57 5.56
CA ALA A 103 9.38 2.23 5.65
C ALA A 103 8.55 1.78 6.87
N MET A 104 8.67 0.52 7.31
CA MET A 104 8.01 0.07 8.54
C MET A 104 8.49 0.86 9.76
N LEU A 105 9.79 1.16 9.85
CA LEU A 105 10.32 2.00 10.92
C LEU A 105 9.88 3.47 10.76
N ALA A 106 9.88 3.99 9.53
CA ALA A 106 9.53 5.37 9.24
C ALA A 106 8.04 5.71 9.47
N VAL A 107 7.14 4.73 9.40
CA VAL A 107 5.69 4.95 9.62
C VAL A 107 5.29 4.71 11.07
N MET A 108 6.04 3.89 11.81
CA MET A 108 5.74 3.63 13.23
C MET A 108 6.31 4.69 14.17
N GLY A 109 7.37 5.39 13.76
CA GLY A 109 7.96 6.50 14.52
C GLY A 109 7.30 7.82 14.18
#